data_AF-A0A3D6BA26-F1
#
_entry.id   AF-A0A3D6BA26-F1
#
_cell.length_a   1.000
_cell.length_b   1.000
_cell.length_c   1.000
_cell.angle_alpha   90.00
_cell.angle_beta   90.00
_cell.angle_gamma   90.00
#
_symmetry.space_group_name_H-M   'P 1'
#
loop_
_entity.id
_entity.type
_entity.pdbx_description
1 polymer ?
#
loop_
_entity_poly.entity_id
_entity_poly.type
_entity_poly.pdbx_seq_one_letter_code
_entity_poly.pdbx_strand_id
1 'polypeptide(L)'
;MFYDTENSHSIINQLNKKENINLLSTLSIVLPELEDGFQMIHIPIMLTPMGVDPIPDNLDQSKFLKVDEWWNEVVMIQLNSFKRKDIILSAANQDGGAHVDIEPSKKTVELKKGVGTFTSNINGIEIKQNLSNHHFPLIRRFGYEILNSKDLISLLGI
;
A
#
# COMPACT_ATOMS: atom_id res chain seq x y z
N MET A 1 5.89 -3.99 -13.65
CA MET A 1 6.24 -5.36 -13.20
C MET A 1 5.06 -6.32 -13.15
N PHE A 2 3.91 -5.95 -12.58
CA PHE A 2 2.71 -6.81 -12.46
C PHE A 2 1.46 -6.30 -13.19
N TYR A 3 1.53 -5.07 -13.71
CA TYR A 3 0.40 -4.38 -14.35
C TYR A 3 0.35 -4.68 -15.84
N ASP A 4 -0.81 -5.17 -16.30
CA ASP A 4 -1.09 -5.48 -17.69
C ASP A 4 -2.28 -4.62 -18.19
N THR A 5 -2.16 -4.07 -19.40
CA THR A 5 -3.22 -3.46 -20.20
C THR A 5 -3.04 -3.88 -21.65
N GLU A 6 -3.91 -3.42 -22.56
CA GLU A 6 -3.72 -3.64 -24.00
C GLU A 6 -2.37 -3.11 -24.52
N ASN A 7 -1.85 -2.04 -23.91
CA ASN A 7 -0.63 -1.35 -24.36
C ASN A 7 0.55 -1.48 -23.40
N SER A 8 0.39 -2.17 -22.27
CA SER A 8 1.43 -2.35 -21.26
C SER A 8 1.44 -3.81 -20.83
N HIS A 9 2.52 -4.53 -21.13
CA HIS A 9 2.67 -5.91 -20.69
C HIS A 9 3.62 -6.00 -19.51
N SER A 10 3.23 -6.74 -18.48
CA SER A 10 3.99 -6.88 -17.27
C SER A 10 5.20 -7.80 -17.49
N ILE A 11 6.34 -7.47 -16.87
CA ILE A 11 7.57 -8.28 -16.97
C ILE A 11 7.31 -9.73 -16.57
N ILE A 12 6.54 -9.95 -15.51
CA ILE A 12 6.23 -11.29 -15.02
C ILE A 12 5.36 -12.08 -16.02
N ASN A 13 4.47 -11.41 -16.74
CA ASN A 13 3.70 -12.02 -17.81
C ASN A 13 4.60 -12.35 -19.01
N GLN A 14 5.50 -11.45 -19.40
CA GLN A 14 6.49 -11.69 -20.46
C GLN A 14 7.42 -12.88 -20.16
N LEU A 15 7.68 -13.17 -18.88
CA LEU A 15 8.45 -14.34 -18.45
C LEU A 15 7.61 -15.64 -18.39
N ASN A 16 6.31 -15.60 -18.65
CA ASN A 16 5.37 -16.72 -18.47
C ASN A 16 5.38 -17.30 -17.05
N LYS A 17 5.56 -16.45 -16.03
CA LYS A 17 5.65 -16.87 -14.62
C LYS A 17 4.50 -16.38 -13.74
N LYS A 18 3.59 -15.57 -14.27
CA LYS A 18 2.54 -14.90 -13.47
C LYS A 18 1.70 -15.85 -12.62
N GLU A 19 1.39 -17.04 -13.14
CA GLU A 19 0.59 -18.05 -12.44
C GLU A 19 1.39 -18.86 -11.40
N ASN A 20 2.73 -18.80 -11.46
CA ASN A 20 3.64 -19.63 -10.68
C ASN A 20 4.42 -18.85 -9.62
N ILE A 21 4.13 -17.57 -9.45
CA ILE A 21 4.78 -16.71 -8.45
C ILE A 21 3.78 -16.40 -7.35
N ASN A 22 4.20 -16.69 -6.12
CA ASN A 22 3.56 -16.18 -4.93
C ASN A 22 4.36 -15.02 -4.35
N LEU A 23 3.64 -13.95 -4.04
CA LEU A 23 4.17 -12.74 -3.41
C LEU A 23 3.86 -12.76 -1.93
N LEU A 24 4.83 -12.31 -1.14
CA LEU A 24 4.64 -12.07 0.28
C LEU A 24 3.57 -10.98 0.46
N SER A 25 2.56 -11.24 1.27
CA SER A 25 1.61 -10.27 1.79
C SER A 25 1.76 -10.21 3.30
N THR A 26 2.00 -9.01 3.79
CA THR A 26 2.21 -8.70 5.21
C THR A 26 1.13 -7.79 5.78
N LEU A 27 0.23 -7.34 4.92
CA LEU A 27 -0.94 -6.56 5.30
C LEU A 27 -2.15 -7.48 5.18
N SER A 28 -2.98 -7.53 6.20
CA SER A 28 -4.25 -8.23 6.14
C SER A 28 -5.26 -7.41 6.91
N ILE A 29 -6.35 -7.08 6.22
CA ILE A 29 -7.49 -6.43 6.83
C ILE A 29 -8.47 -7.52 7.23
N VAL A 30 -8.73 -7.62 8.53
CA VAL A 30 -9.91 -8.32 9.02
C VAL A 30 -11.04 -7.31 8.99
N LEU A 31 -12.02 -7.52 8.11
CA LEU A 31 -13.24 -6.74 8.07
C LEU A 31 -14.15 -7.25 9.19
N PRO A 32 -14.40 -6.49 10.27
CA PRO A 32 -15.43 -6.86 11.22
C PRO A 32 -16.81 -6.61 10.60
N GLU A 33 -17.81 -7.32 11.11
CA GLU A 33 -19.20 -6.96 10.87
C GLU A 33 -19.45 -5.59 11.55
N LEU A 34 -19.83 -4.60 10.77
CA LEU A 34 -20.16 -3.27 11.27
C LEU A 34 -21.66 -3.15 11.49
N GLU A 35 -22.03 -2.59 12.64
CA GLU A 35 -23.41 -2.16 12.88
C GLU A 35 -23.80 -1.02 11.94
N ASP A 36 -25.09 -0.91 11.66
CA ASP A 36 -25.63 0.10 10.76
C ASP A 36 -25.32 1.52 11.29
N GLY A 37 -24.80 2.39 10.41
CA GLY A 37 -24.38 3.75 10.76
C GLY A 37 -22.91 3.94 11.17
N PHE A 38 -22.12 2.88 11.33
CA PHE A 38 -20.68 3.00 11.60
C PHE A 38 -19.83 2.96 10.33
N GLN A 39 -18.86 3.86 10.23
CA GLN A 39 -17.81 3.82 9.19
C GLN A 39 -16.51 3.28 9.77
N MET A 40 -15.85 2.40 9.03
CA MET A 40 -14.52 1.90 9.37
C MET A 40 -13.44 2.67 8.61
N ILE A 41 -12.41 3.08 9.33
CA ILE A 41 -11.13 3.49 8.74
C ILE A 41 -10.07 2.50 9.19
N HIS A 42 -9.37 1.90 8.24
CA HIS A 42 -8.23 1.02 8.47
C HIS A 42 -7.03 1.50 7.64
N ILE A 43 -6.00 2.00 8.32
CA ILE A 43 -4.76 2.47 7.70
C ILE A 43 -3.59 1.78 8.40
N PRO A 44 -2.89 0.86 7.72
CA PRO A 44 -1.76 0.17 8.34
C PRO A 44 -0.52 1.07 8.26
N ILE A 45 -0.33 1.88 9.30
CA ILE A 45 0.81 2.78 9.48
C ILE A 45 1.43 2.61 10.87
N MET A 46 2.72 2.89 11.00
CA MET A 46 3.34 3.08 12.31
C MET A 46 3.30 4.56 12.66
N LEU A 47 2.79 4.88 13.85
CA LEU A 47 2.87 6.22 14.40
C LEU A 47 4.05 6.30 15.34
N THR A 48 4.90 7.32 15.15
CA THR A 48 5.97 7.69 16.05
C THR A 48 5.75 9.11 16.53
N PRO A 49 6.44 9.54 17.61
CA PRO A 49 6.39 10.95 18.01
C PRO A 49 6.83 11.90 16.89
N MET A 50 7.60 11.41 15.92
CA MET A 50 8.08 12.14 14.72
C MET A 50 7.20 11.97 13.49
N GLY A 51 6.11 11.21 13.56
CA GLY A 51 5.08 11.18 12.52
C GLY A 51 4.65 9.80 12.09
N VAL A 52 4.40 9.67 10.78
CA VAL A 52 4.06 8.40 10.15
C VAL A 52 5.34 7.75 9.63
N ASP A 53 5.67 6.60 10.17
CA ASP A 53 6.79 5.76 9.72
C ASP A 53 6.30 4.47 9.04
N PRO A 54 7.16 3.83 8.22
CA PRO A 54 6.88 2.51 7.67
C PRO A 54 6.73 1.47 8.78
N ILE A 55 5.82 0.51 8.60
CA ILE A 55 5.66 -0.61 9.53
C ILE A 55 6.94 -1.48 9.50
N PRO A 56 7.48 -1.90 10.67
CA PRO A 56 8.64 -2.78 10.74
C PRO A 56 8.47 -4.12 10.00
N ASP A 57 9.58 -4.66 9.51
CA ASP A 57 9.64 -5.80 8.60
C ASP A 57 9.24 -7.16 9.22
N ASN A 58 9.34 -7.26 10.55
CA ASN A 58 9.14 -8.48 11.34
C ASN A 58 7.72 -8.60 11.92
N LEU A 59 6.69 -8.66 11.08
CA LEU A 59 5.33 -8.94 11.53
C LEU A 59 5.04 -10.45 11.49
N ASP A 60 4.52 -10.99 12.60
CA ASP A 60 4.21 -12.43 12.76
C ASP A 60 3.07 -12.93 11.87
N GLN A 61 2.32 -12.03 11.23
CA GLN A 61 1.23 -12.37 10.31
C GLN A 61 1.64 -12.03 8.88
N SER A 62 2.09 -13.05 8.15
CA SER A 62 2.32 -12.96 6.71
C SER A 62 1.75 -14.19 6.01
N LYS A 63 1.37 -14.01 4.75
CA LYS A 63 0.89 -15.07 3.85
C LYS A 63 1.50 -14.88 2.48
N PHE A 64 1.55 -15.94 1.70
CA PHE A 64 1.94 -15.86 0.30
C PHE A 64 0.68 -15.92 -0.57
N LEU A 65 0.56 -15.00 -1.51
CA LEU A 65 -0.58 -14.85 -2.41
C LEU A 65 -0.13 -14.96 -3.85
N LYS A 66 -0.96 -15.49 -4.75
CA LYS A 66 -0.68 -15.38 -6.19
C LYS A 66 -0.59 -13.90 -6.59
N VAL A 67 0.15 -13.60 -7.66
CA VAL A 67 0.34 -12.22 -8.14
C VAL A 67 -0.98 -11.46 -8.28
N ASP A 68 -2.02 -12.09 -8.86
CA ASP A 68 -3.32 -11.44 -9.04
C ASP A 68 -4.03 -11.17 -7.71
N GLU A 69 -3.97 -12.11 -6.77
CA GLU A 69 -4.55 -11.97 -5.43
C GLU A 69 -3.84 -10.85 -4.66
N TRP A 70 -2.50 -10.82 -4.67
CA TRP A 70 -1.70 -9.78 -4.04
C TRP A 70 -2.01 -8.38 -4.62
N TRP A 71 -2.14 -8.29 -5.94
CA TRP A 71 -2.44 -7.05 -6.66
C TRP A 71 -3.85 -6.52 -6.35
N ASN A 72 -4.82 -7.43 -6.17
CA ASN A 72 -6.22 -7.10 -5.91
C ASN A 72 -6.61 -7.09 -4.43
N GLU A 73 -5.71 -7.47 -3.51
CA GLU A 73 -5.97 -7.45 -2.07
C GLU A 73 -6.21 -6.02 -1.58
N VAL A 74 -7.26 -5.86 -0.78
CA VAL A 74 -7.60 -4.60 -0.09
C VAL A 74 -6.69 -4.45 1.12
N VAL A 75 -5.96 -3.34 1.16
CA VAL A 75 -4.90 -3.07 2.16
C VAL A 75 -5.10 -1.78 2.92
N MET A 76 -6.09 -0.97 2.53
CA MET A 76 -6.48 0.23 3.27
C MET A 76 -7.96 0.52 3.05
N ILE A 77 -8.63 1.02 4.09
CA ILE A 77 -10.03 1.46 4.06
C ILE A 77 -10.09 2.87 4.65
N GLN A 78 -10.73 3.77 3.93
CA GLN A 78 -11.10 5.11 4.40
C GLN A 78 -12.56 5.36 3.98
N LEU A 79 -12.84 6.41 3.20
CA LEU A 79 -14.14 6.57 2.54
C LEU A 79 -14.30 5.54 1.40
N ASN A 80 -13.18 5.15 0.79
CA ASN A 80 -13.10 4.08 -0.18
C ASN A 80 -12.24 2.91 0.31
N SER A 81 -12.47 1.73 -0.27
CA SER A 81 -11.54 0.60 -0.18
C SER A 81 -10.44 0.73 -1.23
N PHE A 82 -9.20 0.48 -0.81
CA PHE A 82 -8.02 0.59 -1.64
C PHE A 82 -7.32 -0.75 -1.75
N LYS A 83 -7.25 -1.23 -2.99
CA LYS A 83 -6.40 -2.35 -3.36
C LYS A 83 -4.96 -1.89 -3.53
N ARG A 84 -3.97 -2.79 -3.43
CA ARG A 84 -2.56 -2.43 -3.72
C ARG A 84 -2.42 -1.73 -5.07
N LYS A 85 -3.10 -2.24 -6.11
CA LYS A 85 -3.11 -1.62 -7.43
C LYS A 85 -3.62 -0.19 -7.46
N ASP A 86 -4.63 0.14 -6.66
CA ASP A 86 -5.22 1.48 -6.62
C ASP A 86 -4.19 2.48 -6.08
N ILE A 87 -3.47 2.08 -5.05
CA ILE A 87 -2.42 2.90 -4.39
C ILE A 87 -1.22 3.08 -5.33
N ILE A 88 -0.73 1.98 -5.91
CA ILE A 88 0.44 2.02 -6.81
C ILE A 88 0.14 2.86 -8.05
N LEU A 89 -1.02 2.66 -8.69
CA LEU A 89 -1.39 3.43 -9.88
C LEU A 89 -1.68 4.89 -9.56
N SER A 90 -2.27 5.20 -8.40
CA SER A 90 -2.46 6.59 -7.97
C SER A 90 -1.12 7.32 -7.84
N ALA A 91 -0.14 6.73 -7.15
CA ALA A 91 1.18 7.35 -6.99
C ALA A 91 1.94 7.44 -8.33
N ALA A 92 1.96 6.35 -9.10
CA ALA A 92 2.73 6.29 -10.35
C ALA A 92 2.18 7.24 -11.44
N ASN A 93 0.86 7.36 -11.55
CA ASN A 93 0.23 8.11 -12.63
C ASN A 93 -0.18 9.53 -12.23
N GLN A 94 -0.47 9.78 -10.95
CA GLN A 94 -1.17 11.00 -10.53
C GLN A 94 -0.50 11.75 -9.37
N ASP A 95 0.34 11.09 -8.56
CA ASP A 95 0.90 11.72 -7.36
C ASP A 95 2.38 11.40 -7.14
N GLY A 96 3.23 12.09 -7.91
CA GLY A 96 4.63 12.26 -7.55
C GLY A 96 5.57 11.14 -7.99
N GLY A 97 5.18 10.38 -9.02
CA GLY A 97 6.15 9.64 -9.84
C GLY A 97 6.97 10.59 -10.73
N ALA A 98 6.96 10.36 -12.03
CA ALA A 98 7.55 11.27 -13.02
C ALA A 98 6.62 12.44 -13.41
N HIS A 99 5.38 12.42 -12.94
CA HIS A 99 4.32 13.36 -13.28
C HIS A 99 3.39 13.55 -12.07
N VAL A 100 2.85 14.75 -11.93
CA VAL A 100 1.74 15.04 -11.03
C VAL A 100 0.57 15.45 -11.92
N ASP A 101 -0.52 14.69 -11.86
CA ASP A 101 -1.70 14.96 -12.67
C ASP A 101 -2.38 16.24 -12.16
N ILE A 102 -2.82 17.09 -13.08
CA ILE A 102 -3.52 18.34 -12.78
C ILE A 102 -4.94 18.04 -12.27
N GLU A 103 -5.53 16.92 -12.69
CA GLU A 103 -6.88 16.50 -12.33
C GLU A 103 -6.89 15.09 -11.72
N PRO A 104 -6.33 14.91 -10.51
CA PRO A 104 -6.25 13.61 -9.87
C PRO A 104 -7.65 13.05 -9.56
N SER A 105 -7.76 11.74 -9.66
CA SER A 105 -8.98 11.00 -9.33
C SER A 105 -9.38 11.20 -7.86
N LYS A 106 -10.67 11.03 -7.54
CA LYS A 106 -11.18 11.13 -6.17
C LYS A 106 -10.43 10.22 -5.19
N LYS A 107 -10.11 8.99 -5.61
CA LYS A 107 -9.32 8.03 -4.82
C LYS A 107 -7.90 8.54 -4.54
N THR A 108 -7.26 9.17 -5.52
CA THR A 108 -5.93 9.77 -5.36
C THR A 108 -5.97 10.97 -4.42
N VAL A 109 -6.97 11.85 -4.57
CA VAL A 109 -7.18 12.98 -3.64
C VAL A 109 -7.38 12.49 -2.21
N GLU A 110 -8.13 11.40 -2.01
CA GLU A 110 -8.34 10.79 -0.69
C GLU A 110 -7.05 10.23 -0.10
N LEU A 111 -6.25 9.49 -0.87
CA LEU A 111 -4.94 8.98 -0.46
C LEU A 111 -3.96 10.08 0.00
N LYS A 112 -4.10 11.28 -0.59
CA LYS A 112 -3.30 12.46 -0.25
C LYS A 112 -3.80 13.18 0.98
N LYS A 113 -5.10 13.46 1.03
CA LYS A 113 -5.72 14.31 2.06
C LYS A 113 -5.53 13.75 3.47
N GLY A 114 -5.55 12.43 3.62
CA GLY A 114 -5.35 11.79 4.91
C GLY A 114 -6.57 11.86 5.83
N VAL A 115 -6.37 11.46 7.09
CA VAL A 115 -7.46 11.26 8.08
C VAL A 115 -7.46 12.23 9.25
N GLY A 116 -6.58 13.22 9.25
CA GLY A 116 -6.57 14.28 10.26
C GLY A 116 -5.17 14.63 10.74
N THR A 117 -5.04 14.95 12.03
CA THR A 117 -3.77 15.34 12.63
C THR A 117 -3.47 14.51 13.88
N PHE A 118 -2.21 14.20 14.09
CA PHE A 118 -1.68 13.59 15.29
C PHE A 118 -0.80 14.58 16.04
N THR A 119 -0.97 14.65 17.35
CA THR A 119 -0.17 15.51 18.23
C THR A 119 0.60 14.63 19.21
N SER A 120 1.91 14.82 19.28
CA SER A 120 2.79 14.22 20.28
C SER A 120 3.40 15.31 21.17
N ASN A 121 3.74 14.95 22.40
CA ASN A 121 4.53 15.81 23.29
C ASN A 121 5.87 15.14 23.56
N ILE A 122 6.97 15.82 23.26
CA ILE A 122 8.33 15.34 23.51
C ILE A 122 9.05 16.40 24.32
N ASN A 123 9.42 16.08 25.55
CA ASN A 123 10.12 16.98 26.47
C ASN A 123 9.41 18.34 26.64
N GLY A 124 8.08 18.35 26.67
CA GLY A 124 7.27 19.56 26.80
C GLY A 124 7.02 20.30 25.48
N ILE A 125 7.62 19.86 24.37
CA ILE A 125 7.39 20.42 23.04
C ILE A 125 6.24 19.67 22.37
N GLU A 126 5.19 20.39 22.01
CA GLU A 126 4.08 19.85 21.22
C GLU A 126 4.46 19.81 19.74
N ILE A 127 4.33 18.63 19.13
CA ILE A 127 4.60 18.39 17.72
C ILE A 127 3.30 17.91 17.09
N LYS A 128 2.73 18.75 16.23
CA LYS A 128 1.50 18.46 15.48
C LYS A 128 1.83 18.10 14.03
N GLN A 129 1.26 17.01 13.56
CA GLN A 129 1.55 16.45 12.25
C GLN A 129 0.28 16.02 11.52
N ASN A 130 0.30 16.12 10.19
CA ASN A 130 -0.80 15.63 9.38
C ASN A 130 -0.66 14.12 9.17
N LEU A 131 -1.73 13.39 9.44
CA LEU A 131 -1.88 12.00 9.06
C LEU A 131 -2.35 11.97 7.62
N SER A 132 -1.42 12.16 6.68
CA SER A 132 -1.68 12.30 5.26
C SER A 132 -0.66 11.53 4.42
N ASN A 133 -0.86 11.49 3.10
CA ASN A 133 0.03 10.80 2.15
C ASN A 133 0.34 9.34 2.52
N HIS A 134 -0.66 8.61 3.02
CA HIS A 134 -0.49 7.22 3.51
C HIS A 134 -0.03 6.24 2.42
N HIS A 135 -0.17 6.59 1.15
CA HIS A 135 0.32 5.78 0.04
C HIS A 135 1.85 5.61 0.07
N PHE A 136 2.63 6.60 0.53
CA PHE A 136 4.10 6.48 0.56
C PHE A 136 4.63 5.36 1.47
N PRO A 137 4.29 5.32 2.78
CA PRO A 137 4.73 4.22 3.65
C PRO A 137 4.21 2.86 3.19
N LEU A 138 3.00 2.81 2.61
CA LEU A 138 2.44 1.58 2.04
C LEU A 138 3.21 1.10 0.80
N ILE A 139 3.59 2.00 -0.12
CA ILE A 139 4.40 1.64 -1.30
C ILE A 139 5.77 1.10 -0.86
N ARG A 140 6.39 1.69 0.17
CA ARG A 140 7.63 1.14 0.74
C ARG A 140 7.42 -0.27 1.27
N ARG A 141 6.28 -0.53 1.94
CA ARG A 141 5.93 -1.86 2.41
C ARG A 141 5.71 -2.85 1.26
N PHE A 142 5.05 -2.44 0.18
CA PHE A 142 4.90 -3.27 -1.02
C PHE A 142 6.26 -3.59 -1.66
N GLY A 143 7.20 -2.64 -1.62
CA GLY A 143 8.59 -2.88 -2.03
C GLY A 143 9.25 -3.97 -1.19
N TYR A 144 9.12 -3.92 0.14
CA TYR A 144 9.60 -4.97 1.03
C TYR A 144 8.98 -6.34 0.71
N GLU A 145 7.65 -6.39 0.54
CA GLU A 145 6.92 -7.60 0.16
C GLU A 145 7.49 -8.24 -1.11
N ILE A 146 7.68 -7.44 -2.15
CA ILE A 146 8.26 -7.88 -3.43
C ILE A 146 9.69 -8.40 -3.23
N LEU A 147 10.55 -7.64 -2.55
CA LEU A 147 11.96 -7.97 -2.37
C LEU A 147 12.19 -9.20 -1.49
N ASN A 148 11.20 -9.59 -0.66
CA ASN A 148 11.27 -10.75 0.21
C ASN A 148 10.37 -11.92 -0.27
N SER A 149 9.85 -11.83 -1.50
CA SER A 149 9.11 -12.93 -2.13
C SER A 149 10.07 -13.95 -2.72
N LYS A 150 10.12 -15.15 -2.12
CA LYS A 150 11.06 -16.23 -2.53
C LYS A 150 10.93 -16.62 -4.01
N ASP A 151 9.71 -16.69 -4.52
CA ASP A 151 9.45 -17.05 -5.91
C ASP A 151 9.97 -15.99 -6.91
N LEU A 152 10.11 -14.73 -6.47
CA LEU A 152 10.73 -13.67 -7.27
C LEU A 152 12.25 -13.71 -7.17
N ILE A 153 12.78 -13.92 -5.96
CA ILE A 153 14.23 -14.04 -5.75
C ILE A 153 14.80 -15.22 -6.56
N SER A 154 14.09 -16.34 -6.61
CA SER A 154 14.53 -17.52 -7.37
C SER A 154 14.61 -17.27 -8.88
N LEU A 155 13.89 -16.28 -9.43
CA LEU A 155 14.02 -15.87 -10.83
C LEU A 155 15.35 -15.18 -11.13
N LEU A 156 16.00 -14.62 -10.11
CA LEU A 156 17.30 -13.96 -10.24
C LEU A 156 18.47 -14.97 -10.25
N GLY A 157 18.20 -16.26 -10.03
CA GLY A 157 19.22 -17.33 -10.07
C GLY A 157 20.25 -17.25 -8.94
N ILE A 158 19.88 -16.64 -7.81
CA ILE A 158 20.71 -16.46 -6.61
C ILE A 158 20.15 -17.29 -5.45
#